data_AF-A0A9Q0WBJ0-F1
#
_entry.id   AF-A0A9Q0WBJ0-F1
#
_cell.length_a   1.000
_cell.length_b   1.000
_cell.length_c   1.000
_cell.angle_alpha   90.00
_cell.angle_beta   90.00
_cell.angle_gamma   90.00
#
_symmetry.space_group_name_H-M   'P 1'
#
loop_
_entity.id
_entity.type
_entity.pdbx_description
1 polymer ?
#
loop_
_entity_poly.entity_id
_entity_poly.type
_entity_poly.pdbx_seq_one_letter_code
_entity_poly.pdbx_strand_id
1 'polypeptide(L)'
;MQGGINLNEVDFSMPTKELCRATVVAQNCGCAAAECCSRWGYCGTGDDYCGTGCQGGPCTPAAPTNDVSVPDIVTPEFFGGILDQAASSCAGKNFYSRDVFLEALNSYSRFGRVGSVDDSRREIAAFFAHVTHETGRKISP
;
A
#
# COMPACT_ATOMS: atom_id res chain seq x y z
N MET A 1 3.46 34.45 45.30
CA MET A 1 2.65 35.26 44.37
C MET A 1 3.51 35.55 43.15
N GLN A 2 2.89 35.48 41.97
CA GLN A 2 3.46 35.37 40.63
C GLN A 2 4.39 36.53 40.16
N GLY A 3 5.17 36.22 39.12
CA GLY A 3 5.68 37.16 38.09
C GLY A 3 7.03 36.66 37.56
N GLY A 4 7.15 35.92 36.46
CA GLY A 4 6.58 36.14 35.13
C GLY A 4 7.70 36.69 34.24
N ILE A 5 8.44 35.82 33.54
CA ILE A 5 9.43 36.26 32.53
C ILE A 5 8.69 36.97 31.39
N ASN A 6 9.05 38.23 31.14
CA ASN A 6 8.46 39.07 30.10
C ASN A 6 9.19 38.78 28.78
N LEU A 7 8.44 38.31 27.77
CA LEU A 7 8.97 37.89 26.46
C LEU A 7 9.30 39.05 25.50
N ASN A 8 9.38 40.30 25.98
CA ASN A 8 9.55 41.48 25.12
C ASN A 8 10.99 42.02 25.02
N GLU A 9 12.02 41.30 25.47
CA GLU A 9 13.42 41.77 25.37
C GLU A 9 14.38 40.76 24.72
N VAL A 10 13.88 39.88 23.84
CA VAL A 10 14.78 39.14 22.95
C VAL A 10 14.86 39.87 21.61
N ASP A 11 15.81 40.79 21.53
CA ASP A 11 16.08 41.63 20.36
C ASP A 11 16.51 40.78 19.15
N PHE A 12 15.74 40.93 18.07
CA PHE A 12 15.84 40.21 16.81
C PHE A 12 16.64 41.06 15.82
N SER A 13 17.97 41.04 15.93
CA SER A 13 18.84 41.59 14.88
C SER A 13 19.48 40.45 14.09
N MET A 14 18.73 39.91 13.11
CA MET A 14 19.29 39.14 12.00
C MET A 14 18.99 39.87 10.68
N PRO A 15 19.98 40.00 9.77
CA PRO A 15 19.92 40.92 8.65
C PRO A 15 18.86 40.53 7.61
N THR A 16 18.23 41.58 7.10
CA THR A 16 17.04 41.66 6.25
C THR A 16 17.26 41.23 4.79
N LYS A 17 17.45 39.93 4.48
CA LYS A 17 17.28 39.46 3.09
C LYS A 17 16.39 38.22 3.01
N GLU A 18 15.26 38.44 2.33
CA GLU A 18 14.23 37.49 1.89
C GLU A 18 13.36 36.82 2.97
N LEU A 19 12.45 37.63 3.53
CA LEU A 19 11.18 37.17 4.07
C LEU A 19 10.19 36.98 2.89
N CYS A 20 9.71 35.77 2.64
CA CYS A 20 8.35 35.54 2.14
C CYS A 20 7.88 34.10 2.35
N ARG A 21 7.15 33.90 3.46
CA ARG A 21 6.00 32.99 3.68
C ARG A 21 6.16 32.06 4.88
N ALA A 22 5.29 32.32 5.85
CA ALA A 22 4.85 31.35 6.83
C ALA A 22 4.17 30.16 6.15
N THR A 23 4.54 28.94 6.55
CA THR A 23 3.71 27.74 6.43
C THR A 23 4.10 26.84 7.60
N VAL A 24 3.12 26.28 8.32
CA VAL A 24 3.34 25.16 9.25
C VAL A 24 4.15 24.10 8.49
N VAL A 25 5.37 23.80 8.94
CA VAL A 25 6.28 22.88 8.23
C VAL A 25 5.85 21.43 8.52
N ALA A 26 4.80 20.98 7.85
CA ALA A 26 4.46 19.57 7.73
C ALA A 26 4.31 19.14 6.25
N GLN A 27 4.62 20.02 5.29
CA GLN A 27 4.29 19.82 3.87
C GLN A 27 5.40 20.30 2.90
N ASN A 28 6.60 20.63 3.40
CA ASN A 28 7.71 21.04 2.54
C ASN A 28 8.88 20.09 2.77
N CYS A 29 9.08 19.15 1.84
CA CYS A 29 10.15 18.17 1.88
C CYS A 29 11.53 18.84 1.79
N GLY A 30 12.10 19.18 2.96
CA GLY A 30 13.44 19.76 3.13
C GLY A 30 14.41 18.76 3.76
N CYS A 31 14.32 17.49 3.37
CA CYS A 31 15.12 16.41 3.94
C CYS A 31 16.61 16.54 3.58
N ALA A 32 17.47 15.94 4.42
CA ALA A 32 18.89 15.83 4.09
C ALA A 32 19.09 15.07 2.77
N ALA A 33 20.22 15.28 2.08
CA ALA A 33 20.44 14.79 0.72
C ALA A 33 20.31 13.25 0.55
N ALA A 34 20.51 12.48 1.62
CA ALA A 34 20.39 11.03 1.63
C ALA A 34 19.08 10.51 2.25
N GLU A 35 18.15 11.40 2.60
CA GLU A 35 16.87 11.06 3.24
C GLU A 35 15.69 11.26 2.29
N CYS A 36 14.71 10.37 2.42
CA CYS A 36 13.47 10.43 1.69
C CYS A 36 12.41 11.18 2.48
N CYS A 37 11.56 11.91 1.76
CA CYS A 37 10.35 12.49 2.30
C CYS A 37 9.21 11.50 2.13
N SER A 38 8.74 10.91 3.23
CA SER A 38 7.61 9.98 3.24
C SER A 38 6.34 10.62 2.68
N ARG A 39 5.36 9.78 2.34
CA ARG A 39 4.01 10.23 1.93
C ARG A 39 3.29 11.10 2.96
N TRP A 40 3.79 11.13 4.20
CA TRP A 40 3.26 11.89 5.32
C TRP A 40 4.08 13.14 5.65
N GLY A 41 5.11 13.47 4.85
CA GLY A 41 5.92 14.67 5.02
C GLY A 41 7.09 14.54 6.02
N TYR A 42 7.39 13.34 6.50
CA TYR A 42 8.53 13.07 7.40
C TYR A 42 9.78 12.63 6.65
N CYS A 43 10.95 13.05 7.11
CA CYS A 43 12.26 12.66 6.58
C CYS A 43 12.80 11.40 7.27
N GLY A 44 13.41 10.51 6.48
CA GLY A 44 14.07 9.32 7.02
C GLY A 44 14.59 8.39 5.92
N THR A 45 15.02 7.21 6.32
CA THR A 45 15.54 6.16 5.42
C THR A 45 14.76 4.87 5.60
N GLY A 46 14.80 3.98 4.60
CA GLY A 46 14.03 2.73 4.58
C GLY A 46 12.64 2.88 3.97
N ASP A 47 11.95 1.75 3.80
CA ASP A 47 10.73 1.67 2.97
C ASP A 47 9.56 2.52 3.48
N ASP A 48 9.47 2.78 4.79
CA ASP A 48 8.43 3.65 5.36
C ASP A 48 8.55 5.11 4.89
N TYR A 49 9.77 5.54 4.53
CA TYR A 49 10.07 6.90 4.08
C TYR A 49 10.30 6.96 2.57
N CYS A 50 11.08 6.01 2.05
CA CYS A 50 11.51 5.96 0.66
C CYS A 50 10.57 5.18 -0.25
N GLY A 51 9.66 4.37 0.30
CA GLY A 51 8.80 3.49 -0.46
C GLY A 51 7.56 4.20 -1.02
N THR A 52 6.43 3.48 -0.97
CA THR A 52 5.20 3.91 -1.66
C THR A 52 4.73 5.29 -1.20
N GLY A 53 4.63 6.22 -2.15
CA GLY A 53 4.16 7.58 -1.92
C GLY A 53 5.25 8.54 -1.42
N CYS A 54 6.53 8.15 -1.46
CA CYS A 54 7.64 9.06 -1.24
C CYS A 54 7.53 10.30 -2.13
N GLN A 55 7.64 11.48 -1.51
CA GLN A 55 7.40 12.79 -2.12
C GLN A 55 8.69 13.47 -2.60
N GLY A 56 9.86 13.03 -2.13
CA GLY A 56 11.15 13.62 -2.49
C GLY A 56 12.35 12.88 -1.88
N GLY A 57 13.55 13.15 -2.39
CA GLY A 57 14.78 12.44 -2.01
C GLY A 57 15.00 11.16 -2.85
N PRO A 58 15.85 10.22 -2.40
CA PRO A 58 16.15 8.97 -3.11
C PRO A 58 15.01 7.95 -2.96
N CYS A 59 13.81 8.30 -3.43
CA CYS A 59 12.64 7.45 -3.38
C CYS A 59 12.86 6.14 -4.17
N THR A 60 12.44 5.03 -3.57
CA THR A 60 12.36 3.74 -4.25
C THR A 60 11.20 3.80 -5.25
N PRO A 61 11.44 3.57 -6.55
CA PRO A 61 10.34 3.52 -7.51
C PRO A 61 9.39 2.39 -7.12
N ALA A 62 8.09 2.67 -7.23
CA ALA A 62 7.09 1.61 -7.07
C ALA A 62 7.40 0.49 -8.06
N ALA A 63 7.25 -0.76 -7.61
CA ALA A 63 7.40 -1.91 -8.50
C ALA A 63 6.52 -1.71 -9.75
N PRO A 64 7.07 -1.95 -10.96
CA PRO A 64 6.36 -1.71 -12.20
C PRO A 64 5.10 -2.57 -12.24
N THR A 65 4.07 -2.07 -12.91
CA THR A 65 2.89 -2.87 -13.20
C THR A 65 3.04 -3.57 -14.54
N ASN A 66 2.31 -4.67 -14.72
CA ASN A 66 2.18 -5.37 -15.99
C ASN A 66 0.72 -5.34 -16.47
N ASP A 67 0.52 -5.57 -17.76
CA ASP A 67 -0.80 -5.53 -18.41
C ASP A 67 -1.54 -6.88 -18.36
N VAL A 68 -1.24 -7.72 -17.36
CA VAL A 68 -1.90 -9.03 -17.28
C VAL A 68 -3.38 -8.89 -16.96
N SER A 69 -4.17 -9.74 -17.62
CA SER A 69 -5.59 -9.88 -17.35
C SER A 69 -5.79 -10.91 -16.24
N VAL A 70 -6.11 -10.44 -15.03
CA VAL A 70 -6.50 -11.33 -13.91
C VAL A 70 -7.70 -12.21 -14.27
N PRO A 71 -8.74 -11.74 -14.99
CA PRO A 71 -9.81 -12.60 -15.49
C PRO A 71 -9.33 -13.77 -16.35
N ASP A 72 -8.26 -13.60 -17.13
CA ASP A 72 -7.72 -14.64 -18.01
C ASP A 72 -6.83 -15.63 -17.24
N ILE A 73 -6.24 -15.23 -16.11
CA ILE A 73 -5.54 -16.14 -15.19
C ILE A 73 -6.55 -16.92 -14.35
N VAL A 74 -7.52 -16.22 -13.77
CA VAL A 74 -8.58 -16.79 -12.93
C VAL A 74 -9.72 -17.18 -13.85
N THR A 75 -9.54 -18.23 -14.64
CA THR A 75 -10.60 -18.74 -15.54
C THR A 75 -11.75 -19.37 -14.74
N PRO A 76 -12.92 -19.57 -15.34
CA PRO A 76 -14.01 -20.33 -14.71
C PRO A 76 -13.57 -21.72 -14.24
N GLU A 77 -12.76 -22.41 -15.03
CA GLU A 77 -12.25 -23.75 -14.71
C GLU A 77 -11.27 -23.71 -13.54
N PHE A 78 -10.37 -22.71 -13.52
CA PHE A 78 -9.46 -22.52 -12.40
C PHE A 78 -10.21 -22.22 -11.10
N PHE A 79 -11.18 -21.29 -11.13
CA PHE A 79 -11.98 -20.94 -9.96
C PHE A 79 -12.84 -22.11 -9.48
N GLY A 80 -13.49 -22.82 -10.42
CA GLY A 80 -14.26 -24.03 -10.13
C GLY A 80 -13.40 -25.12 -9.49
N GLY A 81 -12.18 -25.33 -10.00
CA GLY A 81 -11.23 -26.29 -9.44
C GLY A 81 -10.80 -25.99 -8.00
N ILE A 82 -10.81 -24.72 -7.59
CA ILE A 82 -10.60 -24.33 -6.19
C ILE A 82 -11.83 -24.70 -5.34
N LEU A 83 -13.04 -24.35 -5.81
CA LEU A 83 -14.29 -24.66 -5.11
C LEU A 83 -14.51 -26.17 -4.96
N ASP A 84 -14.10 -26.96 -5.95
CA ASP A 84 -14.28 -28.41 -5.95
C ASP A 84 -13.42 -29.16 -4.94
N GLN A 85 -12.43 -28.49 -4.32
CA GLN A 85 -11.74 -29.02 -3.15
C GLN A 85 -12.64 -29.08 -1.91
N ALA A 86 -13.73 -28.31 -1.88
CA ALA A 86 -14.71 -28.34 -0.81
C ALA A 86 -15.76 -29.44 -1.05
N ALA A 87 -16.23 -30.06 0.05
CA ALA A 87 -17.33 -31.00 0.01
C ALA A 87 -18.58 -30.37 -0.65
N SER A 88 -19.39 -31.19 -1.33
CA SER A 88 -20.62 -30.74 -2.01
C SER A 88 -21.63 -30.09 -1.07
N SER A 89 -21.60 -30.44 0.23
CA SER A 89 -22.44 -29.84 1.28
C SER A 89 -21.89 -28.52 1.84
N CYS A 90 -20.73 -28.05 1.39
CA CYS A 90 -20.13 -26.81 1.88
C CYS A 90 -20.95 -25.59 1.45
N ALA A 91 -21.45 -24.82 2.42
CA ALA A 91 -22.19 -23.58 2.17
C ALA A 91 -21.38 -22.57 1.32
N GLY A 92 -20.05 -22.61 1.44
CA GLY A 92 -19.13 -21.77 0.67
C GLY A 92 -19.26 -21.93 -0.84
N LYS A 93 -19.67 -23.11 -1.34
CA LYS A 93 -19.85 -23.34 -2.79
C LYS A 93 -20.92 -22.45 -3.42
N ASN A 94 -21.91 -22.02 -2.64
CA ASN A 94 -22.96 -21.10 -3.11
C ASN A 94 -22.69 -19.64 -2.76
N PHE A 95 -21.66 -19.37 -1.96
CA PHE A 95 -21.32 -18.03 -1.49
C PHE A 95 -20.20 -17.40 -2.31
N TYR A 96 -19.18 -18.18 -2.69
CA TYR A 96 -18.06 -17.70 -3.50
C TYR A 96 -18.33 -17.93 -4.99
N SER A 97 -18.41 -16.85 -5.77
CA SER A 97 -18.51 -16.93 -7.23
C SER A 97 -17.37 -16.16 -7.91
N ARG A 98 -16.99 -16.62 -9.11
CA ARG A 98 -15.98 -15.93 -9.91
C ARG A 98 -16.40 -14.51 -10.25
N ASP A 99 -17.68 -14.31 -10.56
CA ASP A 99 -18.19 -12.99 -10.95
C ASP A 99 -18.10 -11.99 -9.79
N VAL A 100 -18.43 -12.41 -8.56
CA VAL A 100 -18.27 -11.57 -7.36
C VAL A 100 -16.79 -11.26 -7.09
N PHE A 101 -15.90 -12.24 -7.33
CA PHE A 101 -14.46 -11.99 -7.26
C PHE A 101 -14.01 -10.94 -8.29
N LEU A 102 -14.45 -11.06 -9.56
CA LEU A 102 -14.11 -10.09 -10.60
C LEU A 102 -14.72 -8.71 -10.37
N GLU A 103 -15.92 -8.65 -9.79
CA GLU A 103 -16.51 -7.38 -9.36
C GLU A 103 -15.66 -6.70 -8.29
N ALA A 104 -15.20 -7.47 -7.28
CA ALA A 104 -14.32 -6.97 -6.24
C ALA A 104 -12.96 -6.48 -6.79
N LEU A 105 -12.43 -7.13 -7.84
CA LEU A 105 -11.18 -6.71 -8.50
C LEU A 105 -11.23 -5.26 -9.01
N ASN A 106 -12.41 -4.72 -9.35
CA ASN A 106 -12.54 -3.34 -9.80
C ASN A 106 -12.11 -2.32 -8.72
N SER A 107 -12.11 -2.72 -7.45
CA SER A 107 -11.63 -1.88 -6.33
C SER A 107 -10.12 -1.98 -6.11
N TYR A 108 -9.44 -2.94 -6.74
CA TYR A 108 -8.03 -3.27 -6.51
C TYR A 108 -7.27 -3.37 -7.84
N SER A 109 -7.11 -2.23 -8.52
CA SER A 109 -6.49 -2.16 -9.85
C SER A 109 -5.06 -2.71 -9.93
N ARG A 110 -4.33 -2.76 -8.81
CA ARG A 110 -2.96 -3.30 -8.75
C ARG A 110 -2.88 -4.79 -8.39
N PHE A 111 -3.97 -5.39 -7.91
CA PHE A 111 -3.97 -6.80 -7.51
C PHE A 111 -3.62 -7.69 -8.71
N GLY A 112 -2.66 -8.59 -8.51
CA GLY A 112 -2.18 -9.52 -9.53
C GLY A 112 -1.51 -8.83 -10.72
N ARG A 113 -1.05 -7.58 -10.58
CA ARG A 113 -0.48 -6.79 -11.69
C ARG A 113 0.84 -6.10 -11.32
N VAL A 114 1.40 -6.37 -10.16
CA VAL A 114 2.68 -5.79 -9.73
C VAL A 114 3.82 -6.76 -10.02
N GLY A 115 4.90 -6.28 -10.62
CA GLY A 115 6.07 -7.07 -10.98
C GLY A 115 5.91 -7.79 -12.32
N SER A 116 6.50 -8.98 -12.44
CA SER A 116 6.42 -9.82 -13.63
C SER A 116 5.08 -10.57 -13.73
N VAL A 117 4.80 -11.16 -14.89
CA VAL A 117 3.64 -12.05 -15.07
C VAL A 117 3.70 -13.25 -14.11
N ASP A 118 4.90 -13.72 -13.77
CA ASP A 118 5.06 -14.80 -12.79
C ASP A 118 4.77 -14.33 -11.37
N ASP A 119 5.08 -13.08 -11.03
CA ASP A 119 4.68 -12.47 -9.76
C ASP A 119 3.16 -12.34 -9.67
N SER A 120 2.49 -11.94 -10.75
CA SER A 120 1.03 -11.94 -10.85
C SER A 120 0.42 -13.31 -10.56
N ARG A 121 0.95 -14.38 -11.17
CA ARG A 121 0.48 -15.75 -10.91
C ARG A 121 0.71 -16.16 -9.45
N ARG A 122 1.87 -15.80 -8.89
CA ARG A 122 2.21 -16.09 -7.49
C ARG A 122 1.30 -15.35 -6.51
N GLU A 123 1.02 -14.08 -6.76
CA GLU A 123 0.12 -13.26 -5.94
C GLU A 123 -1.31 -13.84 -5.94
N ILE A 124 -1.83 -14.17 -7.12
CA ILE A 124 -3.16 -14.78 -7.28
C ILE A 124 -3.22 -16.14 -6.59
N ALA A 125 -2.19 -16.98 -6.76
CA ALA A 125 -2.12 -18.29 -6.10
C ALA A 125 -2.03 -18.16 -4.57
N ALA A 126 -1.20 -17.24 -4.07
CA ALA A 126 -1.06 -16.98 -2.64
C ALA A 126 -2.38 -16.47 -2.04
N PHE A 127 -3.08 -15.58 -2.73
CA PHE A 127 -4.40 -15.10 -2.32
C PHE A 127 -5.39 -16.25 -2.14
N PHE A 128 -5.58 -17.09 -3.17
CA PHE A 128 -6.52 -18.21 -3.07
C PHE A 128 -6.06 -19.29 -2.08
N ALA A 129 -4.76 -19.53 -1.95
CA ALA A 129 -4.23 -20.43 -0.92
C ALA A 129 -4.56 -19.93 0.50
N HIS A 130 -4.44 -18.63 0.75
CA HIS A 130 -4.78 -18.06 2.05
C HIS A 130 -6.30 -18.08 2.29
N VAL A 131 -7.10 -17.65 1.31
CA VAL A 131 -8.58 -17.70 1.41
C VAL A 131 -9.04 -19.12 1.73
N THR A 132 -8.57 -20.13 0.99
CA THR A 132 -8.97 -21.53 1.22
C THR A 132 -8.53 -22.08 2.58
N HIS A 133 -7.39 -21.61 3.12
CA HIS A 133 -6.97 -21.95 4.47
C HIS A 133 -7.94 -21.37 5.51
N GLU A 134 -8.23 -20.08 5.43
CA GLU A 134 -9.09 -19.37 6.39
C GLU A 134 -10.56 -19.81 6.31
N THR A 135 -11.07 -20.14 5.11
CA THR A 135 -12.48 -20.49 4.90
C THR A 135 -12.80 -21.97 5.09
N GLY A 136 -11.88 -22.74 5.67
CA GLY A 136 -12.19 -24.06 6.21
C GLY A 136 -11.74 -25.24 5.37
N ARG A 137 -10.48 -25.23 4.90
CA ARG A 137 -9.72 -26.48 4.79
C ARG A 137 -9.34 -26.93 6.20
N LYS A 138 -10.31 -27.48 6.96
CA LYS A 138 -9.96 -28.28 8.13
C LYS A 138 -9.21 -29.50 7.62
N ILE A 139 -7.88 -29.42 7.61
CA ILE A 139 -7.03 -30.60 7.53
C ILE A 139 -7.24 -31.31 8.87
N SER A 140 -8.22 -32.21 8.89
CA SER A 140 -8.25 -33.29 9.85
C SER A 140 -7.95 -34.57 9.08
N PRO A 141 -6.96 -35.37 9.53
CA PRO A 141 -6.53 -36.61 8.89
C PRO A 141 -7.63 -37.68 8.84
#